data_AF-A0A645IIL5-F1
#
_entry.id   AF-A0A645IIL5-F1
#
_cell.length_a   1.000
_cell.length_b   1.000
_cell.length_c   1.000
_cell.angle_alpha   90.00
_cell.angle_beta   90.00
_cell.angle_gamma   90.00
#
_symmetry.space_group_name_H-M   'P 1'
#
loop_
_entity.id
_entity.type
_entity.pdbx_description
1 polymer ?
#
loop_
_entity_poly.entity_id
_entity_poly.type
_entity_poly.pdbx_seq_one_letter_code
_entity_poly.pdbx_strand_id
1 'polypeptide(L)'
;MLELLKKPTLENFMHQAKDFASKTGLMSSTAQDVIEAANASGGLASQAMLGDTVFAIAPYSQEFPLYEALQEFGQVLEYGISTCVPRLLYD
;
A
#
# COMPACT_ATOMS: atom_id res chain seq x y z
N MET A 1 -6.15 -12.42 8.68
CA MET A 1 -6.67 -13.32 7.62
C MET A 1 -8.18 -13.57 7.75
N LEU A 2 -8.67 -14.02 8.91
CA LEU A 2 -10.12 -14.33 9.08
C LEU A 2 -11.03 -13.12 8.81
N GLU A 3 -10.64 -11.92 9.24
CA GLU A 3 -11.43 -10.70 8.99
C GLU A 3 -11.47 -10.31 7.51
N LEU A 4 -10.42 -10.60 6.73
CA LEU A 4 -10.42 -10.39 5.29
C LEU A 4 -11.43 -11.33 4.60
N LEU A 5 -11.50 -12.58 5.03
CA LEU A 5 -12.46 -13.55 4.49
C LEU A 5 -13.91 -13.20 4.83
N LYS A 6 -14.15 -12.58 6.00
CA LYS A 6 -15.48 -12.09 6.39
C LYS A 6 -15.95 -10.90 5.55
N LYS A 7 -15.03 -10.00 5.16
CA LYS A 7 -15.32 -8.82 4.34
C LYS A 7 -14.24 -8.68 3.24
N PRO A 8 -14.41 -9.37 2.09
CA PRO A 8 -13.40 -9.42 1.04
C PRO A 8 -13.43 -8.16 0.16
N THR A 9 -13.14 -7.00 0.73
CA THR A 9 -13.03 -5.72 0.00
C THR A 9 -11.59 -5.23 -0.01
N LEU A 10 -11.26 -4.39 -0.99
CA LEU A 10 -9.92 -3.81 -1.13
C LEU A 10 -9.53 -2.97 0.09
N GLU A 11 -10.46 -2.18 0.62
CA GLU A 11 -10.23 -1.36 1.81
C GLU A 11 -9.93 -2.23 3.02
N ASN A 12 -10.70 -3.30 3.22
CA ASN A 12 -10.44 -4.23 4.32
C ASN A 12 -9.11 -4.96 4.14
N PHE A 13 -8.73 -5.32 2.91
CA PHE A 13 -7.39 -5.85 2.62
C PHE A 13 -6.30 -4.88 3.07
N MET A 14 -6.40 -3.59 2.71
CA MET A 14 -5.41 -2.58 3.11
C MET A 14 -5.34 -2.41 4.63
N HIS A 15 -6.49 -2.36 5.32
CA HIS A 15 -6.52 -2.30 6.78
C HIS A 15 -5.87 -3.53 7.43
N GLN A 16 -6.19 -4.73 6.95
CA GLN A 16 -5.62 -5.97 7.48
C GLN A 16 -4.12 -6.08 7.17
N ALA A 17 -3.66 -5.57 6.03
CA ALA A 17 -2.24 -5.51 5.68
C ALA A 17 -1.46 -4.58 6.62
N LYS A 18 -1.97 -3.36 6.87
CA LYS A 18 -1.38 -2.43 7.83
C LYS A 18 -1.31 -3.04 9.22
N ASP A 19 -2.43 -3.58 9.71
CA ASP A 19 -2.51 -4.23 11.01
C ASP A 19 -1.49 -5.37 11.16
N PHE A 20 -1.31 -6.16 10.11
CA PHE A 20 -0.32 -7.23 10.08
C PHE A 20 1.11 -6.67 10.16
N ALA A 21 1.45 -5.67 9.34
CA ALA A 21 2.77 -5.04 9.35
C ALA A 21 3.11 -4.46 10.73
N SER A 22 2.17 -3.74 11.36
CA SER A 22 2.39 -3.14 12.70
C SER A 22 2.51 -4.18 13.81
N LYS A 23 1.76 -5.28 13.75
CA LYS A 23 1.74 -6.30 14.83
C LYS A 23 2.89 -7.30 14.75
N THR A 24 3.53 -7.44 13.59
CA THR A 24 4.61 -8.41 13.37
C THR A 24 6.00 -7.90 13.77
N GLY A 25 6.13 -6.60 14.05
CA GLY A 25 7.42 -5.97 14.32
C GLY A 25 8.33 -5.87 13.09
N LEU A 26 7.81 -6.17 11.90
CA LEU A 26 8.51 -6.02 10.62
C LEU A 26 8.50 -4.56 10.12
N MET A 27 7.66 -3.72 10.72
CA MET A 27 7.47 -2.34 10.29
C MET A 27 8.60 -1.43 10.76
N SER A 28 9.31 -0.79 9.83
CA SER A 28 10.32 0.23 10.16
C SER A 28 9.64 1.52 10.65
N SER A 29 10.37 2.35 11.41
CA SER A 29 9.85 3.67 11.83
C SER A 29 9.55 4.57 10.62
N THR A 30 10.42 4.52 9.61
CA THR A 30 10.23 5.26 8.36
C THR A 30 8.99 4.80 7.61
N ALA A 31 8.76 3.48 7.51
CA ALA A 31 7.53 2.96 6.91
C ALA A 31 6.29 3.39 7.68
N GLN A 32 6.36 3.47 9.01
CA GLN A 32 5.26 3.98 9.83
C GLN A 32 4.94 5.44 9.48
N ASP A 33 5.95 6.32 9.44
CA ASP A 33 5.77 7.74 9.11
C ASP A 33 5.15 7.93 7.71
N VAL A 34 5.64 7.16 6.73
CA VAL A 34 5.10 7.17 5.35
C VAL A 34 3.63 6.71 5.32
N ILE A 35 3.29 5.65 6.06
CA ILE A 35 1.91 5.15 6.15
C ILE A 35 0.99 6.20 6.80
N GLU A 36 1.46 6.90 7.83
CA GLU A 36 0.70 7.97 8.48
C GLU A 36 0.46 9.15 7.54
N ALA A 37 1.49 9.59 6.80
CA ALA A 37 1.36 10.63 5.78
C ALA A 37 0.38 10.23 4.66
N ALA A 38 0.47 9.00 4.15
CA ALA A 38 -0.44 8.48 3.14
C ALA A 38 -1.91 8.49 3.61
N ASN A 39 -2.16 8.09 4.87
CA ASN A 39 -3.50 8.10 5.45
C ASN A 39 -4.03 9.53 5.64
N ALA A 40 -3.17 10.48 6.01
CA ALA A 40 -3.55 11.89 6.14
C ALA A 40 -3.96 12.53 4.81
N SER A 41 -3.37 12.08 3.70
CA SER A 41 -3.74 12.48 2.33
C SER A 41 -4.97 11.76 1.76
N GLY A 42 -5.64 10.92 2.57
CA GLY A 42 -6.84 10.18 2.14
C GLY A 42 -6.56 8.88 1.37
N GLY A 43 -5.30 8.41 1.39
CA GLY A 43 -4.93 7.09 0.91
C GLY A 43 -5.06 6.01 1.99
N LEU A 44 -4.87 4.75 1.58
CA LEU A 44 -4.66 3.61 2.46
C LEU A 44 -3.29 3.02 2.15
N ALA A 45 -2.48 2.73 3.17
CA ALA A 45 -1.11 2.28 2.97
C ALA A 45 -0.70 1.18 3.95
N SER A 46 0.27 0.36 3.53
CA SER A 46 0.93 -0.66 4.34
C SER A 46 2.35 -0.92 3.84
N GLN A 47 3.22 -1.45 4.70
CA GLN A 47 4.53 -1.94 4.27
C GLN A 47 4.36 -3.19 3.39
N ALA A 48 5.14 -3.28 2.32
CA ALA A 48 5.33 -4.51 1.56
C ALA A 48 5.94 -5.58 2.48
N MET A 49 5.50 -6.84 2.34
CA MET A 49 5.75 -7.90 3.33
C MET A 49 7.22 -8.10 3.72
N LEU A 50 8.17 -7.74 2.84
CA LEU A 50 9.61 -7.76 3.12
C LEU A 50 10.27 -6.56 2.45
N GLY A 51 11.20 -5.92 3.17
CA GLY A 51 11.92 -4.73 2.71
C GLY A 51 11.33 -3.42 3.23
N ASP A 52 12.01 -2.32 2.91
CA ASP A 52 11.65 -0.96 3.32
C ASP A 52 10.91 -0.27 2.18
N THR A 53 9.69 -0.73 1.92
CA THR A 53 8.84 -0.23 0.85
C THR A 53 7.41 -0.16 1.34
N VAL A 54 6.77 0.97 1.11
CA VAL A 54 5.34 1.17 1.40
C VAL A 54 4.58 1.15 0.08
N PHE A 55 3.46 0.43 0.06
CA PHE A 55 2.49 0.51 -1.02
C PHE A 55 1.24 1.21 -0.52
N ALA A 56 0.65 2.03 -1.39
CA ALA A 56 -0.55 2.79 -1.08
C ALA A 56 -1.55 2.72 -2.23
N ILE A 57 -2.82 2.88 -1.90
CA ILE A 57 -3.91 3.10 -2.86
C ILE A 57 -4.69 4.34 -2.45
N ALA A 58 -5.30 5.02 -3.42
CA ALA A 58 -6.20 6.13 -3.19
C ALA A 58 -7.35 6.11 -4.21
N PRO A 59 -8.51 6.71 -3.87
CA PRO A 59 -9.49 7.10 -4.87
C PRO A 59 -8.88 8.11 -5.87
N TYR A 60 -9.39 8.14 -7.10
CA TYR A 60 -8.88 9.01 -8.16
C TYR A 60 -8.75 10.49 -7.75
N SER A 61 -9.68 11.00 -6.96
CA SER A 61 -9.67 12.38 -6.47
C SER A 61 -8.53 12.69 -5.49
N GLN A 62 -7.90 11.67 -4.90
CA GLN A 62 -6.84 11.78 -3.89
C GLN A 62 -5.48 11.25 -4.40
N GLU A 63 -5.37 10.83 -5.66
CA GLU A 63 -4.12 10.32 -6.23
C GLU A 63 -3.00 11.38 -6.17
N PHE A 64 -3.30 12.62 -6.55
CA PHE A 64 -2.32 13.70 -6.56
C PHE A 64 -1.86 14.12 -5.13
N PRO A 65 -2.78 14.39 -4.17
CA PRO A 65 -2.38 14.63 -2.77
C PRO A 65 -1.60 13.47 -2.13
N LEU A 66 -1.93 12.23 -2.45
CA LEU A 66 -1.19 11.06 -1.97
C LEU A 66 0.22 11.04 -2.56
N TYR A 67 0.34 11.26 -3.87
CA TYR A 67 1.64 11.28 -4.56
C TYR A 67 2.56 12.36 -3.98
N GLU A 68 2.08 13.59 -3.84
CA GLU A 68 2.85 14.71 -3.25
C GLU A 68 3.34 14.37 -1.84
N ALA A 69 2.47 13.81 -0.98
CA ALA A 69 2.85 13.44 0.38
C ALA A 69 3.92 12.33 0.42
N LEU A 70 3.85 11.35 -0.49
CA LEU A 70 4.81 10.25 -0.54
C LEU A 70 6.18 10.70 -1.09
N GLN A 71 6.22 11.69 -1.98
CA GLN A 71 7.46 12.20 -2.57
C GLN A 71 8.40 12.84 -1.53
N GLU A 72 7.88 13.31 -0.40
CA GLU A 72 8.71 13.85 0.70
C GLU A 72 9.61 12.78 1.34
N PHE A 73 9.24 11.51 1.22
CA PHE A 73 9.94 10.39 1.87
C PHE A 73 10.87 9.62 0.92
N GLY A 74 10.70 9.74 -0.40
CA GLY A 74 11.54 9.04 -1.36
C GLY A 74 10.94 8.92 -2.76
N GLN A 75 11.50 8.01 -3.55
CA GLN A 75 11.03 7.75 -4.90
C GLN A 75 9.63 7.12 -4.89
N VAL A 76 8.69 7.78 -5.55
CA VAL A 76 7.33 7.27 -5.75
C VAL A 76 7.22 6.63 -7.12
N LEU A 77 6.73 5.39 -7.16
CA LEU A 77 6.48 4.62 -8.37
C LEU A 77 4.99 4.32 -8.47
N GLU A 78 4.42 4.56 -9.65
CA GLU A 78 3.01 4.32 -9.93
C GLU A 78 2.83 2.99 -10.67
N TYR A 79 1.86 2.18 -10.21
CA TYR A 79 1.58 0.87 -10.79
C TYR A 79 0.08 0.63 -10.93
N GLY A 80 -0.30 -0.01 -12.04
CA GLY A 80 -1.62 -0.58 -12.22
C GLY A 80 -1.69 -2.02 -11.68
N ILE A 81 -2.86 -2.42 -11.17
CA ILE A 81 -3.11 -3.81 -10.79
C ILE A 81 -3.23 -4.64 -12.08
N SER A 82 -2.25 -5.51 -12.34
CA SER A 82 -2.35 -6.47 -13.45
C SER A 82 -3.42 -7.51 -13.13
N THR A 83 -4.50 -7.49 -13.90
CA THR A 83 -5.55 -8.51 -13.87
C THR A 83 -5.32 -9.63 -14.91
N CYS A 84 -4.22 -9.55 -15.65
CA CYS A 84 -3.85 -10.56 -16.64
C CYS A 84 -2.91 -11.63 -16.07
N VAL A 85 -3.04 -12.84 -16.61
CA VAL A 85 -2.15 -13.97 -16.26
C VAL A 85 -0.75 -13.80 -16.88
N PRO A 86 0.30 -14.42 -16.31
CA PRO A 86 1.61 -14.48 -16.94
C PRO A 86 1.52 -15.00 -18.38
N ARG A 87 2.27 -14.37 -19.30
CA ARG A 87 2.33 -14.76 -20.72
C ARG A 87 3.75 -15.15 -21.10
N LEU A 88 3.88 -16.24 -21.85
CA LEU A 88 5.12 -16.55 -22.56
C LEU A 88 5.19 -15.67 -23.80
N LEU A 89 6.26 -14.89 -23.89
CA LEU A 89 6.58 -14.12 -25.08
C LEU A 89 7.59 -14.94 -25.89
N TYR A 90 7.31 -15.11 -27.17
CA TYR A 90 8.27 -15.63 -28.13
C TYR A 90 8.79 -14.44 -28.92
N ASP A 91 10.12 -14.36 -29.05
CA ASP A 91 10.79 -13.36 -29.88
C ASP A 91 10.57 -13.62 -31.39
#